data_AF-D0VNY0-F1
#
_entry.id   AF-D0VNY0-F1
#
_cell.length_a   1.000
_cell.length_b   1.000
_cell.length_c   1.000
_cell.angle_alpha   90.00
_cell.angle_beta   90.00
_cell.angle_gamma   90.00
#
_symmetry.space_group_name_H-M   'P 1'
#
loop_
_entity.id
_entity.type
_entity.pdbx_description
1 polymer ?
#
loop_
_entity_poly.entity_id
_entity_poly.type
_entity_poly.pdbx_seq_one_letter_code
_entity_poly.pdbx_strand_id
1 'polypeptide(L)'
;PSSGRPIAVPSQDMVMGCYYMTKERKGVKGEGKSFSNKNQLITAYQNGQVAVHALVNVRIDGEIVQTTPGRLMFNTMLPKE
;
A
#
# COMPACT_ATOMS: atom_id res chain seq x y z
N PRO A 1 -26.55 -15.18 -21.58
CA PRO A 1 -26.10 -14.56 -20.30
C PRO A 1 -26.26 -13.03 -20.36
N SER A 2 -27.30 -12.49 -19.72
CA SER A 2 -27.77 -11.11 -20.00
C SER A 2 -27.02 -9.98 -19.28
N SER A 3 -25.79 -10.23 -18.79
CA SER A 3 -24.91 -9.17 -18.29
C SER A 3 -23.45 -9.63 -18.34
N GLY A 4 -22.56 -8.90 -19.01
CA GLY A 4 -21.11 -9.17 -19.11
C GLY A 4 -20.33 -8.79 -17.84
N ARG A 5 -20.99 -8.76 -16.69
CA ARG A 5 -20.37 -8.40 -15.41
C ARG A 5 -19.54 -9.58 -14.88
N PRO A 6 -18.38 -9.32 -14.26
CA PRO A 6 -17.58 -10.37 -13.64
C PRO A 6 -18.39 -11.16 -12.61
N ILE A 7 -18.31 -12.48 -12.66
CA ILE A 7 -19.01 -13.38 -11.73
C ILE A 7 -18.20 -13.57 -10.44
N ALA A 8 -16.87 -13.50 -10.53
CA ALA A 8 -15.96 -13.54 -9.39
C ALA A 8 -15.82 -12.15 -8.75
N VAL A 9 -16.85 -11.71 -8.02
CA VAL A 9 -16.81 -10.48 -7.24
C VAL A 9 -16.27 -10.79 -5.84
N PRO A 10 -15.33 -10.00 -5.28
CA PRO A 10 -14.84 -10.22 -3.94
C PRO A 10 -15.94 -10.04 -2.88
N SER A 11 -15.84 -10.79 -1.78
CA SER A 11 -16.72 -10.65 -0.62
C SER A 11 -16.51 -9.32 0.10
N GLN A 12 -17.47 -8.95 0.95
CA GLN A 12 -17.43 -7.72 1.74
C GLN A 12 -16.16 -7.61 2.60
N ASP A 13 -15.73 -8.70 3.21
CA ASP A 13 -14.51 -8.73 4.04
C ASP A 13 -13.24 -8.49 3.22
N MET A 14 -13.18 -9.04 2.00
CA MET A 14 -12.08 -8.76 1.09
C MET A 14 -12.05 -7.28 0.68
N VAL A 15 -13.21 -6.70 0.38
CA VAL A 15 -13.32 -5.26 0.06
C VAL A 15 -12.88 -4.39 1.25
N MET A 16 -13.34 -4.73 2.46
CA MET A 16 -12.94 -4.05 3.70
C MET A 16 -11.43 -4.16 3.97
N GLY A 17 -10.84 -5.35 3.75
CA GLY A 17 -9.41 -5.57 3.90
C GLY A 17 -8.58 -4.71 2.96
N CYS A 18 -8.94 -4.66 1.68
CA CYS A 18 -8.29 -3.80 0.68
C CYS A 18 -8.45 -2.31 1.03
N TYR A 19 -9.63 -1.89 1.47
CA TYR A 19 -9.88 -0.52 1.91
C TYR A 19 -9.01 -0.15 3.13
N TYR A 20 -8.97 -1.01 4.14
CA TYR A 20 -8.17 -0.77 5.34
C TYR A 20 -6.68 -0.67 4.99
N MET A 21 -6.16 -1.61 4.20
CA MET A 21 -4.73 -1.69 3.84
C MET A 21 -4.26 -0.46 3.04
N THR A 22 -5.12 0.12 2.22
CA THR A 22 -4.77 1.25 1.34
C THR A 22 -5.06 2.63 1.94
N LYS A 23 -5.69 2.67 3.12
CA LYS A 23 -6.01 3.91 3.82
C LYS A 23 -4.77 4.58 4.40
N GLU A 24 -4.73 5.90 4.33
CA GLU A 24 -3.72 6.71 5.01
C GLU A 24 -4.25 7.25 6.34
N ARG A 25 -3.34 7.52 7.27
CA ARG A 25 -3.67 8.11 8.56
C ARG A 25 -2.61 9.14 8.92
N LYS A 26 -3.07 10.34 9.27
CA LYS A 26 -2.22 11.43 9.77
C LYS A 26 -1.87 11.22 11.25
N GLY A 27 -0.74 11.79 11.67
CA GLY A 27 -0.20 11.71 13.03
C GLY A 27 0.33 10.34 13.42
N VAL A 28 0.71 9.49 12.46
CA VAL A 28 1.20 8.14 12.77
C VAL A 28 2.71 8.03 12.72
N LYS A 29 3.25 7.01 13.39
CA LYS A 29 4.69 6.77 13.45
C LYS A 29 5.29 6.65 12.06
N GLY A 30 6.32 7.44 11.79
CA GLY A 30 7.07 7.40 10.54
C GLY A 30 6.45 8.19 9.38
N GLU A 31 5.40 8.98 9.62
CA GLU A 31 4.86 9.93 8.64
C GLU A 31 5.94 10.94 8.20
N GLY A 32 5.92 11.28 6.90
CA GLY A 32 6.85 12.22 6.28
C GLY A 32 8.25 11.67 6.02
N LYS A 33 8.56 10.43 6.46
CA LYS A 33 9.85 9.80 6.17
C LYS A 33 10.03 9.53 4.68
N SER A 34 11.28 9.63 4.23
CA SER A 34 11.68 9.35 2.87
C SER A 34 12.54 8.08 2.80
N PHE A 35 12.30 7.24 1.81
CA PHE A 35 12.99 5.96 1.61
C PHE A 35 13.58 5.89 0.21
N SER A 36 14.79 5.35 0.11
CA SER A 36 15.53 5.29 -1.16
C SER A 36 15.01 4.23 -2.12
N ASN A 37 14.27 3.23 -1.62
CA ASN A 37 13.66 2.17 -2.42
C ASN A 37 12.55 1.45 -1.64
N LYS A 38 11.79 0.60 -2.35
CA LYS A 38 10.69 -0.21 -1.81
C LYS A 38 11.13 -1.11 -0.64
N ASN A 39 12.29 -1.76 -0.76
CA ASN A 39 12.80 -2.69 0.25
C ASN A 39 13.09 -2.00 1.58
N GLN A 40 13.67 -0.80 1.55
CA GLN A 40 13.94 0.00 2.74
C GLN A 40 12.65 0.33 3.51
N LEU A 41 11.59 0.69 2.80
CA LEU A 41 10.30 0.93 3.43
C LEU A 41 9.76 -0.34 4.10
N ILE A 42 9.85 -1.48 3.43
CA ILE A 42 9.39 -2.78 3.97
C ILE A 42 10.18 -3.15 5.22
N THR A 43 11.51 -3.03 5.20
CA THR A 43 12.35 -3.28 6.39
C THR A 43 12.01 -2.32 7.53
N ALA A 44 11.78 -1.04 7.24
CA ALA A 44 11.39 -0.07 8.26
C ALA A 44 10.03 -0.39 8.88
N TYR A 45 9.07 -0.86 8.07
CA TYR A 45 7.78 -1.34 8.55
C TYR A 45 7.93 -2.60 9.43
N GLN A 46 8.70 -3.59 8.99
CA GLN A 46 8.97 -4.83 9.74
C GLN A 46 9.66 -4.55 11.10
N ASN A 47 10.54 -3.55 11.14
CA ASN A 47 11.20 -3.10 12.37
C ASN A 47 10.33 -2.16 13.23
N GLY A 48 9.05 -1.98 12.87
CA GLY A 48 8.10 -1.12 13.60
C GLY A 48 8.46 0.37 13.59
N GLN A 49 9.28 0.82 12.63
CA GLN A 49 9.74 2.21 12.52
C GLN A 49 8.76 3.13 11.76
N VAL A 50 7.80 2.52 11.05
CA VAL A 50 6.78 3.17 10.24
C VAL A 50 5.48 2.39 10.40
N ALA A 51 4.35 3.09 10.59
CA ALA A 51 3.03 2.47 10.65
C ALA A 51 2.51 2.12 9.24
N VAL A 52 1.68 1.09 9.11
CA VAL A 52 1.13 0.63 7.82
C VAL A 52 0.40 1.73 7.03
N HIS A 53 -0.21 2.68 7.73
CA HIS A 53 -0.99 3.79 7.17
C HIS A 53 -0.21 5.11 7.11
N ALA A 54 1.09 5.10 7.41
CA ALA A 54 1.92 6.29 7.41
C ALA A 54 2.14 6.80 5.98
N LEU A 55 1.91 8.09 5.76
CA LEU A 55 2.21 8.74 4.51
C LEU A 55 3.72 9.00 4.42
N VAL A 56 4.38 8.40 3.44
CA VAL A 56 5.84 8.41 3.27
C VAL A 56 6.21 8.69 1.81
N ASN A 57 7.43 9.13 1.57
CA ASN A 57 7.98 9.32 0.24
C ASN A 57 8.91 8.14 -0.10
N VAL A 58 8.72 7.50 -1.24
CA VAL A 58 9.57 6.38 -1.68
C VAL A 58 10.02 6.64 -3.10
N ARG A 59 11.30 6.41 -3.38
CA ARG A 59 11.79 6.38 -4.76
C ARG A 59 11.42 5.05 -5.44
N ILE A 60 10.65 5.13 -6.52
CA ILE A 60 10.21 4.01 -7.35
C ILE A 60 10.56 4.35 -8.79
N ASP A 61 11.36 3.49 -9.44
CA ASP A 61 11.72 3.62 -10.86
C ASP A 61 12.29 5.00 -11.26
N GLY A 62 13.00 5.64 -10.31
CA GLY A 62 13.64 6.95 -10.50
C GLY A 62 12.82 8.14 -9.98
N GLU A 63 11.52 7.97 -9.76
CA GLU A 63 10.62 9.03 -9.31
C GLU A 63 10.32 8.93 -7.81
N ILE A 64 10.11 10.07 -7.16
CA ILE A 64 9.68 10.10 -5.76
C ILE A 64 8.15 10.07 -5.73
N VAL A 65 7.59 8.98 -5.21
CA VAL A 65 6.16 8.77 -5.10
C VAL A 65 5.75 8.85 -3.62
N GLN A 66 4.71 9.61 -3.33
CA GLN A 66 4.11 9.64 -2.01
C GLN A 66 3.12 8.47 -1.87
N THR A 67 3.32 7.62 -0.86
CA THR A 67 2.54 6.39 -0.67
C THR A 67 2.47 5.97 0.80
N THR A 68 1.86 4.82 1.09
CA THR A 68 1.89 4.18 2.41
C THR A 68 2.52 2.79 2.31
N PRO A 69 3.07 2.23 3.41
CA PRO A 69 3.53 0.84 3.41
C PRO A 69 2.44 -0.15 2.97
N GLY A 70 1.19 0.06 3.41
CA GLY A 70 0.07 -0.78 3.03
C GLY A 70 -0.23 -0.76 1.52
N ARG A 71 -0.24 0.42 0.89
CA ARG A 71 -0.39 0.55 -0.58
C ARG A 71 0.75 -0.14 -1.33
N LEU A 72 1.98 -0.01 -0.82
CA LEU A 72 3.15 -0.65 -1.43
C LEU A 72 3.06 -2.18 -1.37
N MET A 73 2.65 -2.73 -0.22
CA MET A 73 2.47 -4.17 -0.04
C MET A 73 1.37 -4.72 -0.95
N PHE A 74 0.23 -4.02 -1.02
CA PHE A 74 -0.88 -4.36 -1.91
C PHE A 74 -0.42 -4.43 -3.38
N ASN A 75 0.29 -3.40 -3.85
CA ASN A 75 0.76 -3.34 -5.23
C ASN A 75 1.83 -4.39 -5.57
N THR A 76 2.56 -4.90 -4.57
CA THR A 76 3.58 -5.95 -4.80
C THR A 76 2.93 -7.30 -5.10
N MET A 77 1.69 -7.52 -4.67
CA MET A 77 0.93 -8.74 -4.95
C MET A 77 0.24 -8.73 -6.32
N LEU A 78 0.07 -7.55 -6.92
CA LEU A 78 -0.54 -7.41 -8.23
C LEU A 78 0.46 -7.79 -9.33
N PRO A 79 0.00 -8.46 -10.41
CA PRO A 79 0.85 -8.71 -11.57
C PRO A 79 1.32 -7.39 -12.19
N LYS A 80 2.55 -7.40 -12.71
CA LYS A 80 3.00 -6.31 -13.59
C LYS A 80 2.19 -6.41 -14.90
N GLU A 81 1.73 -5.28 -15.40
CA GLU A 81 1.16 -5.19 -16.76
C GLU A 81 2.18 -5.59 -17.83
#